data_AF-A0A1F3NUB6-F1
#
_entry.id   AF-A0A1F3NUB6-F1
#
_cell.length_a   1.000
_cell.length_b   1.000
_cell.length_c   1.000
_cell.angle_alpha   90.00
_cell.angle_beta   90.00
_cell.angle_gamma   90.00
#
_symmetry.space_group_name_H-M   'P 1'
#
loop_
_entity.id
_entity.type
_entity.pdbx_description
1 polymer ?
#
loop_
_entity_poly.entity_id
_entity_poly.type
_entity_poly.pdbx_seq_one_letter_code
_entity_poly.pdbx_strand_id
1 'polypeptide(L)'
;MTLEGMEFIRRFCMHILPSKFVKIRHYGILSATSKKTTLPQIKSLLPEQSQIKKAPEEPRELNEFKPGICPYCKTETMLTIEIFFKRGPPVSFLKNSA
;
A
#
# COMPACT_ATOMS: atom_id res chain seq x y z
N MET A 1 -0.73 11.05 -21.49
CA MET A 1 0.17 12.21 -21.59
C MET A 1 1.50 11.73 -22.13
N THR A 2 1.94 12.27 -23.25
CA THR A 2 3.28 12.07 -23.81
C THR A 2 4.15 13.27 -23.40
N LEU A 3 5.37 13.02 -22.93
CA LEU A 3 6.33 14.06 -22.57
C LEU A 3 7.49 14.02 -23.57
N GLU A 4 8.02 15.20 -23.91
CA GLU A 4 9.26 15.31 -24.66
C GLU A 4 10.42 14.70 -23.86
N GLY A 5 11.38 14.08 -24.57
CA GLY A 5 12.50 13.37 -23.94
C GLY A 5 13.28 14.22 -22.94
N MET A 6 13.52 15.50 -23.23
CA MET A 6 14.21 16.40 -22.31
C MET A 6 13.42 16.70 -21.03
N GLU A 7 12.09 16.87 -21.15
CA GLU A 7 11.24 17.09 -19.98
C GLU A 7 11.12 15.82 -19.12
N PHE A 8 11.15 14.63 -19.74
CA PHE A 8 11.25 13.38 -19.01
C PHE A 8 12.56 13.28 -18.21
N ILE A 9 13.71 13.53 -18.84
CA ILE A 9 15.02 13.48 -18.18
C ILE A 9 15.08 14.49 -17.03
N ARG A 10 14.60 15.72 -17.25
CA ARG A 10 14.56 16.76 -16.21
C ARG A 10 13.76 16.31 -14.99
N ARG A 11 12.55 15.77 -15.18
CA ARG A 11 11.71 15.25 -14.09
C ARG A 11 12.34 14.04 -13.41
N PHE A 12 12.93 13.13 -14.18
CA PHE A 12 13.60 11.94 -13.65
C PHE A 12 14.77 12.32 -12.74
N CYS A 13 15.63 13.25 -13.17
CA CYS A 13 16.77 13.73 -12.39
C CYS A 13 16.35 14.36 -11.06
N MET A 14 15.18 15.04 -10.99
CA MET A 14 14.65 15.58 -9.73
C MET A 14 14.27 14.51 -8.69
N HIS A 15 14.12 13.24 -9.11
CA HIS A 15 13.81 12.12 -8.21
C HIS A 15 15.04 11.32 -7.76
N ILE A 16 16.21 11.61 -8.32
CA ILE A 16 17.50 11.01 -7.93
C ILE A 16 18.01 11.76 -6.71
N LEU A 17 18.22 11.04 -5.61
CA LEU A 17 18.80 11.64 -4.42
C LEU A 17 20.33 11.67 -4.55
N PRO A 18 21.01 12.74 -4.07
CA PRO A 18 22.47 12.78 -4.02
C PRO A 18 23.04 11.62 -3.18
N SER A 19 24.33 11.32 -3.40
CA SER A 19 25.03 10.32 -2.58
C SER A 19 24.89 10.64 -1.09
N LYS A 20 24.68 9.60 -0.29
CA LYS A 20 24.44 9.66 1.17
C LYS A 20 23.09 10.24 1.61
N PHE A 21 22.17 10.55 0.69
CA PHE A 21 20.80 10.91 1.04
C PHE A 21 19.85 9.71 0.93
N VAL A 22 19.03 9.51 1.95
CA VAL A 22 18.02 8.44 1.99
C VAL A 22 16.65 9.02 1.62
N LYS A 23 15.91 8.32 0.76
CA LYS A 23 14.55 8.72 0.39
C LYS A 23 13.62 8.51 1.57
N ILE A 24 13.15 9.60 2.17
CA ILE A 24 12.19 9.53 3.27
C ILE A 24 10.81 9.22 2.70
N ARG A 25 10.30 8.02 2.96
CA ARG A 25 9.01 7.55 2.42
C ARG A 25 7.80 8.03 3.22
N HIS A 26 8.02 8.47 4.45
CA HIS A 26 6.97 8.75 5.43
C HIS A 26 7.09 10.14 6.06
N TYR A 27 7.57 11.13 5.29
CA TYR A 27 7.62 12.53 5.71
C TYR A 27 6.73 13.41 4.83
N GLY A 28 6.43 14.62 5.31
CA GLY A 28 5.61 15.59 4.60
C GLY A 28 4.12 15.50 4.94
N ILE A 29 3.31 16.15 4.11
CA ILE A 29 1.89 16.43 4.39
C ILE A 29 1.00 15.18 4.44
N LEU A 30 1.46 14.03 3.94
CA LEU A 30 0.75 12.75 3.99
C LEU A 30 1.34 11.76 5.01
N SER A 31 2.34 12.18 5.79
CA SER A 31 2.92 11.35 6.85
C SER A 31 1.89 11.03 7.93
N ALA A 32 2.03 9.89 8.63
CA ALA A 32 1.07 9.50 9.67
C ALA A 32 0.97 10.53 10.81
N THR A 33 2.06 11.20 11.13
CA THR A 33 2.15 12.22 12.19
C THR A 33 1.51 13.54 11.75
N SER A 34 1.79 14.01 10.53
CA SER A 34 1.29 15.31 10.04
C SER A 34 -0.11 15.22 9.45
N LYS A 35 -0.54 14.07 8.94
CA LYS A 35 -1.80 13.90 8.20
C LYS A 35 -3.03 14.40 8.96
N LYS A 36 -3.05 14.29 10.30
CA LYS A 36 -4.17 14.79 11.11
C LYS A 36 -4.36 16.30 10.99
N THR A 37 -3.28 17.06 10.88
CA THR A 37 -3.31 18.54 10.84
C THR A 37 -3.28 19.07 9.42
N THR A 38 -2.54 18.43 8.52
CA THR A 38 -2.36 18.90 7.13
C THR A 38 -3.52 18.53 6.21
N LEU A 39 -4.19 17.39 6.43
CA LEU A 39 -5.26 16.93 5.54
C LEU A 39 -6.47 17.88 5.49
N PRO A 40 -6.95 18.47 6.61
CA PRO A 40 -7.99 19.50 6.56
C PRO A 40 -7.58 20.73 5.75
N GLN A 41 -6.33 21.20 5.92
CA GLN A 41 -5.81 22.38 5.21
C GLN A 41 -5.71 22.12 3.69
N ILE A 42 -5.28 20.92 3.30
CA ILE A 42 -5.25 20.51 1.89
C ILE A 42 -6.67 20.53 1.31
N LYS A 43 -7.66 19.98 2.03
CA LYS A 43 -9.06 19.94 1.58
C LYS A 43 -9.66 21.34 1.41
N SER A 44 -9.29 22.31 2.24
CA SER A 44 -9.78 23.69 2.10
C SER A 44 -9.14 24.45 0.93
N LEU A 45 -7.93 24.08 0.52
CA LEU A 45 -7.21 24.71 -0.59
C LEU A 45 -7.53 24.07 -1.94
N LEU A 46 -7.98 22.81 -1.93
CA LEU A 46 -8.48 22.16 -3.12
C LEU A 46 -9.76 22.89 -3.57
N PRO A 47 -9.86 23.31 -4.84
CA PRO A 47 -11.15 23.74 -5.38
C PRO A 47 -12.15 22.61 -5.15
N GLU A 48 -13.42 22.95 -4.93
CA GLU A 48 -14.49 21.99 -4.66
C GLU A 48 -14.50 20.94 -5.78
N GLN A 49 -13.77 19.84 -5.56
CA GLN A 49 -13.68 18.74 -6.49
C GLN A 49 -15.05 18.10 -6.38
N SER A 50 -15.93 18.51 -7.30
CA SER A 50 -17.18 17.88 -7.68
C SER A 50 -17.13 16.46 -7.18
N GLN A 51 -17.87 16.21 -6.10
CA GLN A 51 -17.93 14.95 -5.36
C GLN A 51 -17.58 13.83 -6.34
N ILE A 52 -16.34 13.32 -6.26
CA ILE A 52 -15.96 12.16 -7.08
C ILE A 52 -16.95 11.14 -6.58
N LYS A 53 -18.03 10.95 -7.35
CA LYS A 53 -19.10 10.04 -6.99
C LYS A 53 -18.34 8.75 -6.78
N LYS A 54 -18.32 8.26 -5.54
CA LYS A 54 -17.78 6.94 -5.28
C LYS A 54 -18.43 6.08 -6.35
N ALA A 55 -17.60 5.48 -7.21
CA ALA A 55 -18.11 4.47 -8.13
C ALA A 55 -18.95 3.53 -7.25
N PRO A 56 -20.16 3.14 -7.71
CA PRO A 56 -20.98 2.20 -6.96
C PRO A 56 -20.07 1.10 -6.44
N GLU A 57 -20.05 0.93 -5.12
CA GLU A 57 -19.29 -0.15 -4.49
C GLU A 57 -20.01 -1.44 -4.90
N GLU A 58 -19.75 -1.91 -6.12
CA GLU A 58 -20.15 -3.25 -6.52
C GLU A 58 -19.49 -4.19 -5.51
N PRO A 59 -20.27 -5.08 -4.86
CA PRO A 59 -19.68 -6.10 -4.01
C PRO A 59 -18.64 -6.82 -4.84
N ARG A 60 -17.36 -6.66 -4.49
CA ARG A 60 -16.33 -7.49 -5.11
C ARG A 60 -16.72 -8.91 -4.76
N GLU A 61 -17.05 -9.70 -5.77
CA GLU A 61 -17.19 -11.13 -5.62
C GLU A 61 -15.83 -11.65 -5.14
N LEU A 62 -15.74 -11.86 -3.82
CA LEU A 62 -14.63 -12.57 -3.23
C LEU A 62 -14.84 -14.01 -3.65
N ASN A 63 -14.18 -14.40 -4.74
CA ASN A 63 -14.03 -15.80 -5.09
C ASN A 63 -13.56 -16.53 -3.83
N GLU A 64 -14.31 -17.56 -3.42
CA GLU A 64 -14.00 -18.37 -2.26
C GLU A 64 -12.65 -19.06 -2.51
N PHE A 65 -11.57 -18.43 -2.06
CA PHE A 65 -10.22 -18.97 -2.20
C PHE A 65 -10.11 -20.17 -1.27
N LYS A 66 -10.07 -21.37 -1.83
CA LYS A 66 -9.88 -22.63 -1.11
C LYS A 66 -8.41 -23.03 -1.14
N PRO A 67 -7.58 -22.59 -0.16
CA PRO A 67 -6.14 -22.85 -0.16
C PRO A 67 -5.76 -24.34 -0.08
N GLY A 68 -6.68 -25.21 0.36
CA GLY A 68 -6.47 -26.66 0.43
C GLY A 68 -6.47 -27.36 -0.93
N ILE A 69 -6.98 -26.71 -1.98
CA ILE A 69 -7.16 -27.29 -3.30
C ILE A 69 -6.01 -26.84 -4.20
N CYS A 70 -5.32 -27.80 -4.82
CA CYS A 70 -4.31 -27.48 -5.82
C CYS A 70 -4.96 -26.79 -7.04
N PRO A 71 -4.47 -25.61 -7.47
CA PRO A 71 -5.07 -24.86 -8.59
C PRO A 71 -4.96 -25.60 -9.94
N TYR A 72 -4.09 -26.60 -10.03
CA TYR A 72 -3.84 -27.35 -11.26
C TYR A 72 -4.65 -28.65 -11.35
N CYS A 73 -4.55 -29.52 -10.34
CA CYS A 73 -5.21 -30.83 -10.35
C CYS A 73 -6.54 -30.88 -9.60
N LYS A 74 -6.93 -29.79 -8.91
CA LYS A 74 -8.19 -29.67 -8.14
C LYS A 74 -8.38 -30.73 -7.04
N THR A 75 -7.32 -31.43 -6.66
CA THR A 75 -7.30 -32.36 -5.53
C THR A 75 -6.91 -31.63 -4.25
N GLU A 76 -7.42 -32.11 -3.11
CA GLU A 76 -7.07 -31.61 -1.77
C GLU A 76 -5.69 -32.15 -1.35
N THR A 77 -4.63 -31.52 -1.86
CA THR A 77 -3.24 -31.96 -1.61
C THR A 77 -2.42 -30.99 -0.76
N MET A 78 -2.97 -29.82 -0.41
CA MET A 78 -2.25 -28.86 0.44
C MET A 78 -2.66 -29.03 1.91
N LEU A 79 -1.67 -29.23 2.77
CA LEU A 79 -1.84 -29.34 4.22
C LEU A 79 -1.45 -28.02 4.88
N THR A 80 -2.36 -27.44 5.68
CA THR A 80 -2.05 -26.26 6.49
C THR A 80 -1.17 -26.68 7.66
N ILE A 81 0.09 -26.27 7.65
CA ILE A 81 1.04 -26.56 8.73
C ILE A 81 0.87 -25.55 9.89
N GLU A 82 0.69 -24.27 9.57
CA GLU A 82 0.56 -23.20 10.58
C GLU A 82 -0.21 -22.00 10.01
N ILE A 83 -0.98 -21.30 10.85
CA ILE A 83 -1.70 -20.08 10.50
C ILE A 83 -1.14 -18.91 11.32
N PHE A 84 -0.62 -17.88 10.65
CA PHE A 84 -0.20 -16.64 11.30
C PHE A 84 -1.35 -15.63 11.33
N PHE A 85 -1.76 -15.22 12.54
CA PHE A 85 -2.76 -14.16 12.70
C PHE A 85 -2.20 -12.78 12.33
N LYS A 86 -3.10 -11.84 11.99
CA LYS A 86 -2.70 -10.54 11.42
C LYS A 86 -2.00 -9.65 12.46
N ARG A 87 -0.73 -9.40 12.16
CA ARG A 87 0.22 -8.43 12.75
C ARG A 87 0.78 -8.79 14.12
N GLY A 88 1.96 -9.38 14.08
CA GLY A 88 2.86 -9.65 15.20
C GLY A 88 3.81 -10.79 14.83
N PRO A 89 5.00 -10.90 15.44
CA PRO A 89 5.76 -12.13 15.34
C PRO A 89 4.92 -13.29 15.93
N PRO A 90 5.10 -14.54 15.47
CA PRO A 90 4.36 -15.66 16.00
C PRO A 90 4.57 -15.79 17.52
N VAL A 91 3.55 -16.19 18.27
CA VAL A 91 3.61 -16.24 19.75
C VAL A 91 4.78 -17.07 20.29
N SER A 92 5.25 -18.06 19.52
CA SER A 92 6.46 -18.84 19.84
C SER A 92 7.73 -17.99 19.91
N PHE A 93 7.83 -16.91 19.13
CA PHE A 93 8.98 -16.01 19.10
C PHE A 93 9.05 -15.09 20.33
N LEU A 94 7.94 -14.90 21.04
CA LEU A 94 7.87 -14.07 22.24
C LEU A 94 8.30 -14.81 23.52
N LYS A 95 8.30 -16.16 23.49
CA LYS A 95 8.63 -17.00 24.67
C LYS A 95 10.13 -17.08 24.97
N ASN A 96 10.98 -16.79 23.98
CA ASN A 96 12.43 -16.88 24.09
C ASN A 96 13.10 -15.53 24.42
N SER A 97 12.30 -14.52 24.83
CA SER A 97 12.77 -13.16 25.15
C SER A 97 12.69 -12.84 26.64
N ALA A 98 12.67 -13.85 27.51
CA ALA A 98 12.73 -13.71 28.97
C ALA A 98 14.09 -14.22 29.51
#